data_AF-A0AAD5AYS6-F1
#
_entry.id   AF-A0AAD5AYS6-F1
#
_cell.length_a   1.000
_cell.length_b   1.000
_cell.length_c   1.000
_cell.angle_alpha   90.00
_cell.angle_beta   90.00
_cell.angle_gamma   90.00
#
_symmetry.space_group_name_H-M   'P 1'
#
loop_
_entity.id
_entity.type
_entity.pdbx_description
1 polymer ?
#
loop_
_entity_poly.entity_id
_entity_poly.type
_entity_poly.pdbx_seq_one_letter_code
_entity_poly.pdbx_strand_id
1 'polypeptide(L)'
;DPTLSKVYDITVRGWPTAGNSLYPAFAARREQLSVCQGTLMCGLRVVIPSKLRSKMLDILHEGHLGTVKMKNLARSYMWWPGI
;
A
#
# COMPACT_ATOMS: atom_id res chain seq x y z
N ASP A 1 1.14 -1.29 12.78
CA ASP A 1 1.65 -2.21 11.74
C ASP A 1 3.15 -1.97 11.68
N PRO A 2 3.96 -2.89 12.25
CA PRO A 2 5.39 -2.67 12.41
C PRO A 2 6.11 -2.54 11.06
N THR A 3 5.66 -3.28 10.03
CA THR A 3 6.20 -3.19 8.68
C THR A 3 5.94 -1.82 8.08
N LEU A 4 4.69 -1.35 8.09
CA LEU A 4 4.39 -0.03 7.51
C LEU A 4 5.02 1.12 8.28
N SER A 5 5.19 1.01 9.60
CA SER A 5 5.93 2.02 10.37
C SER A 5 7.37 2.15 9.88
N LYS A 6 8.05 1.03 9.64
CA LYS A 6 9.42 1.03 9.12
C LYS A 6 9.51 1.53 7.69
N VAL A 7 8.59 1.10 6.82
CA VAL A 7 8.51 1.59 5.43
C VAL A 7 8.24 3.09 5.40
N TYR A 8 7.38 3.61 6.28
CA TYR A 8 7.12 5.03 6.43
C TYR A 8 8.40 5.78 6.80
N ASP A 9 9.10 5.35 7.86
CA ASP A 9 10.33 5.99 8.30
C ASP A 9 11.41 6.01 7.20
N ILE A 10 11.56 4.90 6.48
CA ILE A 10 12.50 4.80 5.34
C ILE A 10 12.08 5.74 4.22
N THR A 11 10.78 5.84 3.91
CA THR A 11 10.28 6.73 2.85
C THR A 11 10.54 8.20 3.19
N VAL A 12 10.39 8.60 4.47
CA VAL A 12 10.69 9.96 4.92
C VAL A 12 12.19 10.25 4.93
N ARG A 13 13.01 9.29 5.36
CA ARG A 13 14.47 9.46 5.49
C ARG A 13 15.23 9.27 4.17
N GLY A 14 14.60 8.64 3.19
CA GLY A 14 15.20 8.25 1.92
C GLY A 14 15.49 6.75 1.86
N TRP A 15 15.15 6.16 0.71
CA TRP A 15 15.43 4.75 0.44
C TRP A 15 16.91 4.55 0.10
N PRO A 16 17.54 3.45 0.58
CA PRO A 16 18.91 3.11 0.21
C PRO A 16 19.05 2.79 -1.29
N THR A 17 20.14 3.24 -1.91
CA THR A 17 20.43 3.03 -3.34
C THR A 17 20.60 1.55 -3.70
N ALA A 18 21.15 0.75 -2.79
CA ALA A 18 21.32 -0.69 -2.96
C ALA A 18 20.00 -1.49 -2.82
N GLY A 19 18.85 -0.81 -2.65
CA GLY A 19 17.56 -1.45 -2.39
C GLY A 19 17.42 -1.92 -0.94
N ASN A 20 16.35 -2.66 -0.64
CA ASN A 20 16.06 -3.15 0.71
C ASN A 20 15.46 -4.56 0.64
N SER A 21 16.19 -5.55 1.15
CA SER A 21 15.81 -6.97 1.16
C SER A 21 14.76 -7.32 2.21
N LEU A 22 14.60 -6.51 3.26
CA LEU A 22 13.56 -6.71 4.28
C LEU A 22 12.17 -6.33 3.75
N TYR A 23 12.11 -5.33 2.87
CA TYR A 23 10.86 -4.80 2.31
C TYR A 23 10.89 -4.77 0.77
N PRO A 24 11.09 -5.91 0.11
CA PRO A 24 11.39 -5.96 -1.33
C PRO A 24 10.26 -5.38 -2.18
N ALA A 25 9.00 -5.67 -1.83
CA ALA A 25 7.83 -5.17 -2.56
C ALA A 25 7.67 -3.64 -2.48
N PHE A 26 8.15 -3.01 -1.41
CA PHE A 26 8.14 -1.57 -1.23
C PHE A 26 9.36 -0.93 -1.90
N ALA A 27 10.55 -1.53 -1.73
CA ALA A 27 11.79 -1.08 -2.34
C ALA A 27 11.72 -1.05 -3.87
N ALA A 28 11.04 -2.03 -4.47
CA ALA A 28 10.77 -2.10 -5.90
C ALA A 28 9.91 -0.94 -6.42
N ARG A 29 9.17 -0.26 -5.52
CA ARG A 29 8.30 0.88 -5.84
C ARG A 29 8.73 2.16 -5.12
N ARG A 30 9.96 2.23 -4.61
CA ARG A 30 10.46 3.35 -3.78
C ARG A 30 10.23 4.73 -4.41
N GLU A 31 10.32 4.83 -5.74
CA GLU A 31 10.11 6.08 -6.49
C GLU A 31 8.64 6.51 -6.54
N GLN A 32 7.71 5.58 -6.31
CA GLN A 32 6.29 5.87 -6.20
C GLN A 32 5.84 6.07 -4.75
N LEU A 33 6.70 5.78 -3.76
CA LEU A 33 6.34 5.90 -2.37
C LEU A 33 6.52 7.34 -1.89
N SER A 34 5.48 7.87 -1.25
CA SER A 34 5.50 9.21 -0.67
C SER A 34 4.68 9.23 0.62
N VAL A 35 4.88 10.27 1.41
CA VAL A 35 4.06 10.52 2.61
C VAL A 35 3.23 11.77 2.37
N CYS A 36 1.91 11.63 2.50
CA CYS A 36 0.97 12.74 2.44
C CYS A 36 0.17 12.78 3.74
N GLN A 37 0.25 13.89 4.49
CA GLN A 37 -0.47 14.07 5.76
C GLN A 37 -0.30 12.88 6.74
N GLY A 38 0.92 12.39 6.90
CA GLY A 38 1.23 11.25 7.79
C GLY A 38 0.76 9.89 7.25
N THR A 39 0.26 9.83 6.02
CA THR A 39 -0.19 8.60 5.36
C THR A 39 0.79 8.17 4.29
N LEU A 40 1.19 6.90 4.31
CA LEU A 40 2.03 6.31 3.27
C LEU A 40 1.20 6.07 1.99
N MET A 41 1.70 6.57 0.88
CA MET A 41 1.09 6.52 -0.44
C MET A 41 1.98 5.73 -1.42
N CYS A 42 1.38 5.07 -2.41
CA CYS A 42 2.06 4.47 -3.56
C CYS A 42 1.45 5.00 -4.86
N GLY A 43 2.08 6.03 -5.43
CA GLY A 43 1.46 6.89 -6.44
C GLY A 43 0.28 7.63 -5.81
N LEU A 44 -0.91 7.50 -6.41
CA LEU A 44 -2.16 8.10 -5.90
C LEU A 44 -2.93 7.21 -4.92
N ARG A 45 -2.37 6.07 -4.53
CA ARG A 45 -3.08 5.04 -3.76
C ARG A 45 -2.62 5.01 -2.32
N VAL A 46 -3.54 4.82 -1.40
CA VAL A 46 -3.23 4.66 0.03
C VAL A 46 -2.65 3.28 0.28
N VAL A 47 -1.53 3.21 1.00
CA VAL A 47 -0.95 1.93 1.44
C VAL A 47 -1.72 1.42 2.66
N ILE A 48 -2.40 0.28 2.51
CA ILE A 48 -3.28 -0.23 3.57
C ILE A 48 -2.50 -1.14 4.56
N PRO A 49 -2.55 -0.84 5.87
CA PRO A 49 -2.04 -1.71 6.92
C PRO A 49 -2.63 -3.10 6.86
N SER A 50 -1.81 -4.11 7.11
CA SER A 50 -2.21 -5.53 7.17
C SER A 50 -3.50 -5.76 7.95
N LYS A 51 -3.59 -5.17 9.15
CA LYS A 51 -4.76 -5.23 10.04
C LYS A 51 -6.07 -4.66 9.47
N LEU A 52 -6.00 -3.80 8.45
CA LEU A 52 -7.18 -3.18 7.82
C LEU A 52 -7.56 -3.85 6.50
N ARG A 53 -6.72 -4.72 5.93
CA ARG A 53 -6.95 -5.31 4.60
C ARG A 53 -8.26 -6.09 4.54
N SER A 54 -8.54 -6.95 5.53
CA SER A 54 -9.81 -7.70 5.57
C SER A 54 -11.02 -6.77 5.58
N LYS A 55 -11.02 -5.76 6.46
CA LYS A 55 -12.09 -4.77 6.53
C LYS A 55 -12.29 -4.01 5.20
N MET A 56 -11.21 -3.65 4.51
CA MET A 56 -11.32 -3.00 3.19
C MET A 56 -11.89 -3.95 2.13
N LEU A 57 -11.55 -5.23 2.16
CA LEU A 57 -12.12 -6.23 1.26
C LEU A 57 -13.60 -6.44 1.54
N ASP A 58 -14.02 -6.48 2.80
CA ASP A 58 -15.43 -6.61 3.20
C ASP A 58 -16.27 -5.44 2.67
N ILE A 59 -15.80 -4.20 2.85
CA ILE A 59 -16.46 -2.99 2.32
C ILE A 59 -16.59 -3.05 0.79
N LEU A 60 -15.57 -3.56 0.08
CA LEU A 60 -15.68 -3.71 -1.37
C LEU A 60 -16.69 -4.80 -1.78
N HIS A 61 -16.88 -5.84 -0.95
CA HIS A 61 -17.83 -6.91 -1.21
C HIS A 61 -19.28 -6.43 -1.04
N GLU A 62 -19.55 -5.48 -0.15
CA GLU A 62 -20.88 -4.89 0.08
C GLU A 62 -21.50 -4.31 -1.20
N GLY A 63 -20.68 -3.81 -2.13
CA GLY A 63 -21.16 -3.26 -3.41
C GLY A 63 -21.69 -4.30 -4.40
N HIS A 64 -21.48 -5.61 -4.14
CA HIS A 64 -21.86 -6.74 -5.02
C HIS A 64 -21.49 -6.56 -6.50
N LEU A 65 -20.40 -5.82 -6.78
CA LEU A 65 -20.01 -5.40 -8.13
C LEU A 65 -19.44 -6.55 -8.99
N GLY A 66 -19.25 -7.73 -8.39
CA GLY A 66 -18.54 -8.86 -8.98
C GLY A 66 -17.01 -8.69 -8.93
N THR A 67 -16.30 -9.81 -8.96
CA THR A 67 -14.85 -9.91 -8.67
C THR A 67 -13.98 -8.98 -9.50
N VAL A 68 -14.26 -8.82 -10.80
CA VAL A 68 -13.43 -7.97 -11.68
C VAL A 68 -13.56 -6.50 -11.33
N LYS A 69 -14.80 -5.99 -11.20
CA LYS A 69 -15.05 -4.58 -10.86
C LYS A 69 -14.53 -4.25 -9.47
N MET A 70 -14.70 -5.16 -8.51
CA MET A 70 -14.15 -5.02 -7.16
C MET A 70 -12.62 -4.90 -7.14
N LYS A 71 -11.92 -5.77 -7.87
CA LYS A 71 -10.46 -5.72 -7.98
C LYS A 71 -9.98 -4.44 -8.66
N ASN A 72 -10.69 -3.96 -9.67
CA ASN A 72 -10.37 -2.70 -10.33
C ASN A 72 -10.56 -1.52 -9.37
N LEU A 73 -11.68 -1.48 -8.64
CA LEU A 73 -11.96 -0.44 -7.65
C LEU A 73 -10.88 -0.42 -6.55
N ALA A 74 -10.54 -1.59 -6.01
CA ALA A 74 -9.46 -1.76 -5.06
C ALA A 74 -8.15 -1.13 -5.57
N ARG A 75 -7.70 -1.54 -6.77
CA ARG A 75 -6.41 -1.10 -7.32
C ARG A 75 -6.37 0.36 -7.73
N SER A 76 -7.50 1.02 -7.90
CA SER A 76 -7.59 2.45 -8.17
C SER A 76 -7.32 3.31 -6.93
N TYR A 77 -7.70 2.85 -5.73
CA TYR A 77 -7.63 3.67 -4.50
C TYR A 77 -6.61 3.18 -3.48
N MET A 78 -6.34 1.88 -3.45
CA MET A 78 -5.53 1.27 -2.41
C MET A 78 -4.44 0.37 -2.97
N TRP A 79 -3.41 0.16 -2.17
CA TRP A 79 -2.28 -0.68 -2.54
C TRP A 79 -1.73 -1.44 -1.34
N TRP A 80 -1.37 -2.70 -1.58
CA TRP A 80 -0.43 -3.48 -0.76
C TRP A 80 0.18 -4.58 -1.63
N PRO A 81 1.27 -5.24 -1.20
CA PRO A 81 1.82 -6.37 -1.94
C PRO A 81 0.77 -7.50 -2.08
N GLY A 82 0.35 -7.78 -3.31
CA GLY A 82 -0.57 -8.89 -3.63
C GLY A 82 -2.05 -8.56 -3.78
N ILE A 83 -2.46 -7.28 -3.86
CA ILE A 83 -3.83 -6.90 -4.26
C ILE A 83 -4.06 -6.92 -5.78
#